data_AF-A0A058ZMV7-F1
#
_entry.id   AF-A0A058ZMV7-F1
#
_cell.length_a   1.000
_cell.length_b   1.000
_cell.length_c   1.000
_cell.angle_alpha   90.00
_cell.angle_beta   90.00
_cell.angle_gamma   90.00
#
_symmetry.space_group_name_H-M   'P 1'
#
loop_
_entity.id
_entity.type
_entity.pdbx_description
1 polymer ?
#
loop_
_entity_poly.entity_id
_entity_poly.type
_entity_poly.pdbx_seq_one_letter_code
_entity_poly.pdbx_strand_id
1 'polypeptide(L)'
;MRALALVLALAACATPEPQPSYQISPYSSGIEVIGTGQEIGFGRDASGAITALSKVKGPRFRRVDAPDCTRLIWDDGFEAHFTPAFSGWVWNGQSAGRLC
;
A
#
# COMPACT_ATOMS: atom_id res chain seq x y z
N MET A 1 -46.45 1.30 10.97
CA MET A 1 -45.43 1.76 10.00
C MET A 1 -44.79 3.11 10.41
N ARG A 2 -44.47 3.34 11.69
CA ARG A 2 -43.82 4.59 12.17
C ARG A 2 -42.38 4.40 12.65
N ALA A 3 -41.98 3.16 12.96
CA ALA A 3 -40.65 2.86 13.50
C ALA A 3 -39.53 2.81 12.42
N LEU A 4 -39.88 2.56 11.15
CA LEU A 4 -38.86 2.44 10.08
C LEU A 4 -38.18 3.77 9.73
N ALA A 5 -38.84 4.91 9.95
CA ALA A 5 -38.31 6.22 9.58
C ALA A 5 -37.16 6.69 10.50
N LEU A 6 -37.07 6.19 11.73
CA LEU A 6 -36.02 6.61 12.66
C LEU A 6 -34.65 5.95 12.38
N VAL A 7 -34.62 4.75 11.80
CA VAL A 7 -33.34 4.03 11.56
C VAL A 7 -32.57 4.66 10.38
N LEU A 8 -33.27 5.21 9.39
CA LEU A 8 -32.65 5.90 8.25
C LEU A 8 -32.00 7.24 8.61
N ALA A 9 -32.45 7.90 9.68
CA ALA A 9 -31.92 9.19 10.11
C ALA A 9 -30.55 9.07 10.81
N LEU A 10 -30.21 7.93 11.41
CA LEU A 10 -28.92 7.73 12.09
C LEU A 10 -27.76 7.38 11.13
N ALA A 11 -28.04 6.87 9.93
CA ALA A 11 -26.99 6.47 8.98
C ALA A 11 -26.39 7.65 8.20
N ALA A 12 -27.00 8.84 8.24
CA ALA A 12 -26.58 10.00 7.46
C ALA A 12 -25.49 10.87 8.11
N CYS A 13 -25.11 10.59 9.36
CA CYS A 13 -24.06 11.31 10.09
C CYS A 13 -22.79 10.46 10.32
N ALA A 14 -22.46 9.56 9.40
CA ALA A 14 -21.12 9.00 9.36
C ALA A 14 -20.18 10.06 8.77
N THR A 15 -19.57 10.88 9.63
CA THR A 15 -18.48 11.76 9.23
C THR A 15 -17.35 10.88 8.70
N PRO A 16 -16.82 11.09 7.49
CA PRO A 16 -15.69 10.32 7.01
C PRO A 16 -14.54 10.50 8.01
N GLU A 17 -14.08 9.40 8.61
CA GLU A 17 -12.93 9.44 9.49
C GLU A 17 -11.72 9.95 8.68
N PRO A 18 -10.94 10.91 9.19
CA PRO A 18 -9.76 11.39 8.49
C PRO A 18 -8.84 10.19 8.24
N GLN A 19 -8.60 9.86 6.98
CA GLN A 19 -7.62 8.83 6.67
C GLN A 19 -6.25 9.37 7.07
N PRO A 20 -5.53 8.72 7.99
CA PRO A 20 -4.17 9.13 8.32
C PRO A 20 -3.33 9.12 7.04
N SER A 21 -2.79 10.29 6.67
CA SER A 21 -1.90 10.43 5.53
C SER A 21 -0.52 9.93 5.93
N TYR A 22 -0.33 8.61 5.93
CA TYR A 22 1.00 8.04 6.06
C TYR A 22 1.79 8.35 4.80
N GLN A 23 3.05 8.74 4.97
CA GLN A 23 3.99 8.90 3.87
C GLN A 23 5.00 7.76 3.93
N ILE A 24 5.47 7.32 2.77
CA ILE A 24 6.57 6.36 2.69
C ILE A 24 7.84 7.04 2.23
N SER A 25 8.96 6.62 2.81
CA SER A 25 10.29 6.99 2.35
C SER A 25 10.98 5.74 1.78
N PRO A 26 11.65 5.85 0.62
CA PRO A 26 12.51 4.79 0.17
C PRO A 26 13.61 4.50 1.21
N TYR A 27 13.88 3.22 1.45
CA TYR A 27 14.87 2.78 2.43
C TYR A 27 15.69 1.59 1.92
N SER A 28 16.91 1.41 2.42
CA SER A 28 17.85 0.41 1.88
C SER A 28 17.43 -1.04 2.13
N SER A 29 16.62 -1.29 3.16
CA SER A 29 16.12 -2.63 3.52
C SER A 29 14.64 -2.85 3.17
N GLY A 30 14.00 -1.86 2.53
CA GLY A 30 12.56 -1.87 2.33
C GLY A 30 12.01 -0.47 2.16
N ILE A 31 10.91 -0.18 2.85
CA ILE A 31 10.24 1.12 2.76
C ILE A 31 9.90 1.56 4.17
N GLU A 32 10.38 2.73 4.57
CA GLU A 32 10.03 3.32 5.86
C GLU A 32 8.66 3.96 5.79
N VAL A 33 7.86 3.81 6.85
CA VAL A 33 6.62 4.55 7.05
C VAL A 33 6.93 5.76 7.94
N ILE A 34 7.02 6.93 7.33
CA ILE A 34 7.48 8.17 7.96
C ILE A 34 6.65 8.47 9.21
N GLY A 35 7.35 8.78 10.31
CA GLY A 35 6.74 9.18 11.58
C GLY A 35 6.25 8.03 12.46
N THR A 36 6.46 6.78 12.05
CA THR A 36 6.01 5.59 12.83
C THR A 36 7.15 4.73 13.37
N GLY A 37 8.37 4.87 12.84
CA GLY A 37 9.49 3.96 13.11
C GLY A 37 9.25 2.53 12.58
N GLN A 38 8.22 2.33 11.75
CA GLN A 38 7.91 1.04 11.13
C GLN A 38 8.44 0.97 9.70
N GLU A 39 8.69 -0.25 9.25
CA GLU A 39 9.20 -0.55 7.92
C GLU A 39 8.38 -1.66 7.24
N ILE A 40 8.17 -1.51 5.94
CA ILE A 40 7.79 -2.60 5.04
C ILE A 40 9.10 -3.18 4.50
N GLY A 41 9.70 -4.08 5.28
CA GLY A 41 11.01 -4.66 4.97
C GLY A 41 10.97 -5.73 3.87
N PHE A 42 12.11 -5.93 3.19
CA PHE A 42 12.30 -7.05 2.27
C PHE A 42 12.08 -8.40 2.95
N GLY A 43 11.59 -9.37 2.19
CA GLY A 43 11.19 -10.69 2.70
C GLY A 43 9.80 -10.72 3.34
N ARG A 44 9.13 -9.57 3.50
CA ARG A 44 7.73 -9.53 3.92
C ARG A 44 6.84 -10.25 2.91
N ASP A 45 5.87 -11.00 3.42
CA ASP A 45 4.91 -11.71 2.60
C ASP A 45 4.20 -10.75 1.62
N ALA A 46 3.91 -11.23 0.41
CA ALA A 46 3.37 -10.38 -0.64
C ALA A 46 2.04 -9.73 -0.23
N SER A 47 1.11 -10.50 0.35
CA SER A 47 -0.21 -10.00 0.76
C SER A 47 -0.10 -8.88 1.80
N GLY A 48 0.74 -9.07 2.81
CA GLY A 48 0.99 -8.11 3.87
C GLY A 48 1.68 -6.84 3.37
N ALA A 49 2.67 -6.97 2.49
CA ALA A 49 3.32 -5.83 1.85
C ALA A 49 2.36 -5.04 0.95
N ILE A 50 1.55 -5.72 0.13
CA ILE A 50 0.53 -5.08 -0.73
C ILE A 50 -0.49 -4.34 0.12
N THR A 51 -0.96 -4.96 1.21
CA THR A 51 -1.93 -4.34 2.12
C THR A 51 -1.34 -3.08 2.75
N ALA A 52 -0.10 -3.13 3.23
CA ALA A 52 0.57 -1.98 3.81
C ALA A 52 0.77 -0.86 2.78
N LEU A 53 1.27 -1.18 1.58
CA LEU A 53 1.45 -0.20 0.51
C LEU A 53 0.13 0.42 0.06
N SER A 54 -0.92 -0.37 -0.06
CA SER A 54 -2.24 0.11 -0.49
C SER A 54 -2.88 1.07 0.52
N LYS A 55 -2.54 0.94 1.82
CA LYS A 55 -2.98 1.90 2.84
C LYS A 55 -2.33 3.28 2.68
N VAL A 56 -1.11 3.33 2.14
CA VAL A 56 -0.34 4.57 2.00
C VAL A 56 -0.52 5.17 0.60
N LYS A 57 -0.33 4.36 -0.44
CA LYS A 57 -0.32 4.78 -1.85
C LYS A 57 -1.71 4.73 -2.49
N GLY A 58 -2.67 4.13 -1.81
CA GLY A 58 -4.01 3.86 -2.32
C GLY A 58 -4.15 2.46 -2.95
N PRO A 59 -5.40 2.00 -3.14
CA PRO A 59 -5.69 0.62 -3.53
C PRO A 59 -5.51 0.33 -5.03
N ARG A 60 -5.24 1.37 -5.84
CA ARG A 60 -5.11 1.24 -7.29
C ARG A 60 -3.65 1.07 -7.67
N PHE A 61 -3.36 -0.04 -8.34
CA PHE A 61 -2.07 -0.32 -8.94
C PHE A 61 -2.27 -1.21 -10.16
N ARG A 62 -1.34 -1.15 -11.10
CA ARG A 62 -1.24 -2.10 -12.21
C ARG A 62 -0.34 -3.25 -11.80
N ARG A 63 -0.83 -4.48 -11.98
CA ARG A 63 -0.05 -5.70 -11.77
C ARG A 63 0.58 -6.16 -13.09
N VAL A 64 1.86 -6.53 -13.05
CA VAL A 64 2.60 -7.12 -14.16
C VAL A 64 3.29 -8.39 -13.66
N ASP A 65 2.80 -9.54 -14.10
CA ASP A 65 3.35 -10.85 -13.76
C ASP A 65 4.39 -11.29 -14.80
N ALA A 66 5.50 -11.86 -14.31
CA ALA A 66 6.55 -12.54 -15.06
C ALA A 66 6.83 -13.91 -14.41
N PRO A 67 7.53 -14.84 -15.07
CA PRO A 67 7.66 -16.22 -14.59
C PRO A 67 8.11 -16.37 -13.12
N ASP A 68 9.07 -15.55 -12.68
CA ASP A 68 9.63 -15.62 -11.32
C ASP A 68 9.45 -14.31 -10.54
N CYS A 69 8.65 -13.38 -11.06
CA CYS A 69 8.58 -12.04 -10.49
C CYS A 69 7.20 -11.39 -10.71
N THR A 70 6.70 -10.68 -9.71
CA THR A 70 5.54 -9.80 -9.86
C THR A 70 5.97 -8.36 -9.64
N ARG A 71 5.49 -7.43 -10.48
CA ARG A 71 5.59 -6.00 -10.26
C ARG A 71 4.22 -5.39 -10.01
N LEU A 72 4.14 -4.52 -9.03
CA LEU A 72 2.98 -3.69 -8.77
C LEU A 72 3.37 -2.23 -8.92
N ILE A 73 2.63 -1.50 -9.76
CA ILE A 73 2.98 -0.15 -10.19
C ILE A 73 1.82 0.79 -9.82
N TRP A 74 2.09 1.76 -8.95
CA TRP A 74 1.11 2.78 -8.54
C TRP A 74 1.11 3.99 -9.48
N ASP A 75 0.07 4.81 -9.39
CA ASP A 75 -0.15 5.98 -10.26
C ASP A 75 0.97 7.03 -10.16
N ASP A 76 1.70 7.05 -9.05
CA ASP A 76 2.85 7.94 -8.81
C ASP A 76 4.19 7.36 -9.29
N GLY A 77 4.15 6.25 -10.04
CA GLY A 77 5.32 5.59 -10.58
C GLY A 77 6.14 4.79 -9.56
N PHE A 78 5.62 4.59 -8.34
CA PHE A 78 6.23 3.66 -7.39
C PHE A 78 6.02 2.21 -7.88
N GLU A 79 7.12 1.47 -8.03
CA GLU A 79 7.11 0.06 -8.40
C GLU A 79 7.57 -0.81 -7.23
N ALA A 80 6.76 -1.79 -6.82
CA ALA A 80 7.15 -2.84 -5.89
C ALA A 80 7.39 -4.16 -6.65
N HIS A 81 8.50 -4.83 -6.33
CA HIS A 81 8.91 -6.10 -6.92
C HIS A 81 8.76 -7.23 -5.89
N PHE A 82 8.33 -8.41 -6.36
CA PHE A 82 8.07 -9.58 -5.53
C PHE A 82 8.66 -10.85 -6.12
N THR A 83 9.49 -11.56 -5.34
CA THR A 83 10.13 -12.83 -5.72
C THR A 83 10.33 -13.80 -4.52
N PRO A 84 9.36 -14.61 -4.08
CA PRO A 84 7.89 -14.45 -4.11
C PRO A 84 7.37 -13.46 -3.04
N ALA A 85 8.25 -13.06 -2.12
CA ALA A 85 8.02 -12.04 -1.11
C ALA A 85 8.43 -10.65 -1.63
N PHE A 86 8.06 -9.57 -0.93
CA PHE A 86 8.51 -8.23 -1.28
C PHE A 86 10.04 -8.17 -1.31
N SER A 87 10.61 -7.90 -2.48
CA SER A 87 12.03 -8.12 -2.74
C SER A 87 12.77 -6.84 -3.09
N GLY A 88 12.08 -5.83 -3.60
CA GLY A 88 12.69 -4.58 -4.02
C GLY A 88 11.67 -3.53 -4.45
N TRP A 89 12.15 -2.31 -4.66
CA TRP A 89 11.33 -1.20 -5.14
C TRP A 89 12.10 -0.30 -6.10
N VAL A 90 11.36 0.41 -6.96
CA VAL A 90 11.85 1.51 -7.81
C VAL A 90 10.95 2.72 -7.62
N TRP A 91 11.53 3.90 -7.41
CA TRP A 91 10.78 5.15 -7.32
C TRP A 91 11.68 6.36 -7.57
N ASN A 92 11.23 7.33 -8.37
CA ASN A 92 11.94 8.59 -8.66
C ASN A 92 13.42 8.39 -9.09
N GLY A 93 13.70 7.33 -9.88
CA GLY A 93 15.05 7.01 -10.33
C GLY A 93 15.95 6.34 -9.29
N GLN A 94 15.43 6.06 -8.09
CA GLN A 94 16.10 5.28 -7.05
C GLN A 94 15.55 3.86 -7.02
N SER A 95 16.34 2.93 -6.50
CA SER A 95 15.93 1.54 -6.30
C SER A 95 16.68 0.88 -5.15
N ALA A 96 16.06 -0.11 -4.53
CA ALA A 96 16.75 -1.01 -3.60
C ALA A 96 16.17 -2.43 -3.65
N GLY A 97 16.97 -3.39 -3.19
CA GLY A 97 16.60 -4.81 -3.15
C GLY A 97 16.79 -5.54 -4.47
N ARG A 98 16.15 -6.71 -4.58
CA ARG A 98 16.13 -7.54 -5.78
C ARG A 98 14.94 -7.13 -6.65
N LEU A 99 15.25 -6.58 -7.82
CA LEU A 99 14.27 -6.23 -8.84
C LEU A 99 13.96 -7.42 -9.75
N CYS A 100 12.89 -7.26 -10.51
CA CYS A 100 12.72 -7.89 -11.81
C CYS A 100 13.47 -6.99 -12.81
#